data_AF-A0A7S0Q7X8-F1
#
_entry.id   AF-A0A7S0Q7X8-F1
#
_cell.length_a   1.000
_cell.length_b   1.000
_cell.length_c   1.000
_cell.angle_alpha   90.00
_cell.angle_beta   90.00
_cell.angle_gamma   90.00
#
_symmetry.space_group_name_H-M   'P 1'
#
loop_
_entity.id
_entity.type
_entity.pdbx_description
1 polymer ?
#
loop_
_entity_poly.entity_id
_entity_poly.type
_entity_poly.pdbx_seq_one_letter_code
_entity_poly.pdbx_strand_id
1 'polypeptide(L)'
;KNDDDDDEDDVPPKDDRAGAIAEGPPISGRKPITPFSQIPESNRKKEVRMLTSRQLKETLDAQEIDYHPGADKETLASLAFEYDTVGKWRQHSGGFSAGSGKAGSGGPGGGFYTAAGDADDFSSSPSSDDYDEREDYDDDADEFTERPKRPVDMDIDELEAYVEAELEAKIAAGLPITTEEEEARRKKVRLKTSRQLREILDKLEIEYPYDAPKKLLQDLAYEQDAIDKYDDKFPKKRKKKEEEEPNWDKMDDDEYVRRRRRMNRDPNAPPPPPSEPFTCDAEKHGGKGGMQHELTCAHGLWRTGRKEPTECIKFRATNGTECDPDGDPVPSKDLGCFSFVPRTLPGYCECAGGSVTARSDCDHDPFTCQHMCKTLRQERRRRKLEMKFASGEGWPPPPPPPPFVYA
;
A
#
# COMPACT_ATOMS: atom_id res chain seq x y z
N LYS A 1 -17.27 -36.69 77.40
CA LYS A 1 -15.99 -35.99 77.68
C LYS A 1 -14.92 -37.04 77.60
N ASN A 2 -13.86 -36.72 76.85
CA ASN A 2 -12.71 -37.54 76.44
C ASN A 2 -12.95 -38.23 75.09
N ASP A 3 -12.48 -37.57 74.02
CA ASP A 3 -11.18 -37.85 73.36
C ASP A 3 -10.75 -39.32 73.32
N ASP A 4 -10.51 -39.86 72.13
CA ASP A 4 -9.16 -40.11 71.61
C ASP A 4 -9.21 -40.71 70.19
N ASP A 5 -8.22 -40.30 69.41
CA ASP A 5 -7.91 -40.61 68.02
C ASP A 5 -7.59 -42.09 67.75
N ASP A 6 -7.71 -42.54 66.50
CA ASP A 6 -6.63 -43.25 65.80
C ASP A 6 -7.00 -43.53 64.32
N ASP A 7 -6.05 -43.14 63.47
CA ASP A 7 -5.97 -43.25 62.01
C ASP A 7 -6.00 -44.70 61.50
N GLU A 8 -6.54 -44.94 60.30
CA GLU A 8 -5.88 -45.82 59.30
C GLU A 8 -6.21 -45.38 57.86
N ASP A 9 -5.18 -45.57 57.02
CA ASP A 9 -4.92 -45.06 55.68
C ASP A 9 -5.88 -45.53 54.57
N ASP A 10 -6.37 -44.61 53.74
CA ASP A 10 -6.98 -44.91 52.44
C ASP A 10 -6.11 -44.37 51.29
N VAL A 11 -5.37 -45.29 50.67
CA VAL A 11 -4.62 -45.07 49.42
C VAL A 11 -5.59 -45.01 48.25
N PRO A 12 -5.66 -43.90 47.47
CA PRO A 12 -6.53 -43.85 46.31
C PRO A 12 -5.95 -44.70 45.15
N PRO A 13 -6.79 -45.44 44.41
CA PRO A 13 -6.37 -46.26 43.29
C PRO A 13 -5.89 -45.41 42.11
N LYS A 14 -4.85 -45.89 41.43
CA LYS A 14 -4.32 -45.31 40.19
C LYS A 14 -5.23 -45.70 39.03
N ASP A 15 -5.79 -44.71 38.35
CA ASP A 15 -6.54 -44.88 37.11
C ASP A 15 -5.59 -45.03 35.92
N ASP A 16 -5.34 -46.28 35.49
CA ASP A 16 -4.70 -46.61 34.23
C ASP A 16 -5.71 -46.45 33.07
N ARG A 17 -5.91 -45.22 32.60
CA ARG A 17 -6.71 -44.94 31.40
C ARG A 17 -5.80 -44.66 30.20
N ALA A 18 -5.23 -45.74 29.66
CA ALA A 18 -4.61 -45.73 28.33
C ALA A 18 -5.71 -45.58 27.27
N GLY A 19 -5.87 -44.36 26.75
CA GLY A 19 -6.76 -44.06 25.64
C GLY A 19 -6.19 -44.61 24.33
N ALA A 20 -6.94 -45.48 23.68
CA ALA A 20 -6.68 -45.96 22.33
C ALA A 20 -6.68 -44.79 21.33
N ILE A 21 -5.61 -44.69 20.55
CA ILE A 21 -5.49 -43.75 19.44
C ILE A 21 -6.19 -44.39 18.24
N ALA A 22 -7.34 -43.86 17.86
CA ALA A 22 -8.03 -44.27 16.64
C ALA A 22 -7.25 -43.73 15.42
N GLU A 23 -6.72 -44.63 14.60
CA GLU A 23 -6.13 -44.29 13.30
C GLU A 23 -7.25 -43.80 12.36
N GLY A 24 -7.28 -42.48 12.14
CA GLY A 24 -8.16 -41.87 11.14
C GLY A 24 -7.65 -42.10 9.71
N PRO A 25 -8.53 -42.04 8.70
CA PRO A 25 -8.18 -42.30 7.31
C PRO A 25 -7.18 -41.26 6.76
N PRO A 26 -6.35 -41.64 5.77
CA PRO A 26 -5.28 -40.80 5.26
C PRO A 26 -5.84 -39.53 4.60
N ILE A 27 -5.44 -38.37 5.15
CA ILE A 27 -5.79 -37.05 4.62
C ILE A 27 -4.88 -36.76 3.41
N SER A 28 -5.15 -37.38 2.26
CA SER A 28 -4.58 -36.90 1.00
C SER A 28 -5.44 -35.76 0.44
N GLY A 29 -4.85 -34.59 0.23
CA GLY A 29 -5.50 -33.47 -0.48
C GLY A 29 -5.54 -32.11 0.22
N ARG A 30 -5.07 -31.96 1.47
CA ARG A 30 -4.95 -30.62 2.07
C ARG A 30 -3.63 -29.98 1.65
N LYS A 31 -3.72 -28.85 0.90
CA LYS A 31 -2.58 -27.93 0.70
C LYS A 31 -1.97 -27.63 2.07
N PRO A 32 -0.64 -27.67 2.25
CA PRO A 32 -0.01 -27.40 3.53
C PRO A 32 -0.42 -26.00 4.00
N ILE A 33 -1.21 -25.95 5.06
CA ILE A 33 -1.51 -24.71 5.76
C ILE A 33 -0.23 -24.36 6.48
N THR A 34 0.52 -23.40 5.93
CA THR A 34 1.71 -22.87 6.62
C THR A 34 1.25 -22.34 7.99
N PRO A 35 2.01 -22.55 9.08
CA PRO A 35 1.62 -22.15 10.44
C PRO A 35 1.40 -20.63 10.63
N PHE A 36 1.58 -19.83 9.58
CA PHE A 36 1.48 -18.37 9.58
C PHE A 36 0.10 -17.81 9.18
N SER A 37 -0.80 -18.61 8.61
CA SER A 37 -2.18 -18.16 8.32
C SER A 37 -3.03 -17.93 9.58
N GLN A 38 -2.48 -18.19 10.76
CA GLN A 38 -3.13 -18.03 12.06
C GLN A 38 -2.83 -16.68 12.73
N ILE A 39 -1.90 -15.87 12.22
CA ILE A 39 -1.66 -14.52 12.76
C ILE A 39 -2.73 -13.58 12.18
N PRO A 40 -3.54 -12.91 13.03
CA PRO A 40 -4.56 -11.98 12.53
C PRO A 40 -3.90 -10.88 11.67
N GLU A 41 -4.50 -10.57 10.52
CA GLU A 41 -3.97 -9.61 9.53
C GLU A 41 -3.58 -8.25 10.15
N SER A 42 -4.27 -7.85 11.21
CA SER A 42 -4.01 -6.62 11.95
C SER A 42 -2.60 -6.57 12.56
N ASN A 43 -2.03 -7.71 12.96
CA ASN A 43 -0.68 -7.78 13.52
C ASN A 43 0.39 -7.77 12.43
N ARG A 44 0.16 -8.48 11.31
CA ARG A 44 1.05 -8.44 10.13
C ARG A 44 1.19 -7.03 9.58
N LYS A 45 0.07 -6.31 9.46
CA LYS A 45 0.06 -4.91 8.99
C LYS A 45 0.78 -3.94 9.94
N LYS A 46 0.74 -4.20 11.26
CA LYS A 46 1.48 -3.40 12.27
C LYS A 46 2.99 -3.61 12.15
N GLU A 47 3.45 -4.85 11.98
CA GLU A 47 4.88 -5.14 11.80
C GLU A 47 5.44 -4.43 10.56
N VAL A 48 4.75 -4.52 9.42
CA VAL A 48 5.18 -3.86 8.18
C VAL A 48 5.22 -2.34 8.34
N ARG A 49 4.26 -1.74 9.07
CA ARG A 49 4.25 -0.29 9.36
C ARG A 49 5.41 0.17 10.25
N MET A 50 5.90 -0.71 11.11
CA MET A 50 7.02 -0.43 12.03
C MET A 50 8.37 -0.40 11.31
N LEU A 51 8.50 -1.07 10.16
CA LEU A 51 9.74 -1.05 9.38
C LEU A 51 10.02 0.34 8.81
N THR A 52 11.31 0.69 8.74
CA THR A 52 11.76 1.91 8.05
C THR A 52 11.67 1.73 6.53
N SER A 53 11.64 2.83 5.78
CA SER A 53 11.65 2.76 4.30
C SER A 53 12.87 2.02 3.75
N ARG A 54 14.02 2.11 4.44
CA ARG A 54 15.23 1.35 4.10
C ARG A 54 15.05 -0.15 4.31
N GLN A 55 14.53 -0.57 5.46
CA GLN A 55 14.28 -1.98 5.74
C GLN A 55 13.28 -2.59 4.77
N LEU A 56 12.23 -1.85 4.40
CA LEU A 56 11.25 -2.31 3.42
C LEU A 56 11.89 -2.55 2.04
N LYS A 57 12.79 -1.66 1.60
CA LYS A 57 13.56 -1.84 0.36
C LYS A 57 14.46 -3.07 0.43
N GLU A 58 15.22 -3.22 1.52
CA GLU A 58 16.08 -4.39 1.73
C GLU A 58 15.27 -5.70 1.73
N THR A 59 14.06 -5.73 2.32
CA THR A 59 13.18 -6.91 2.29
C THR A 59 12.60 -7.21 0.92
N LEU A 60 12.29 -6.18 0.12
CA LEU A 60 11.77 -6.34 -1.25
C LEU A 60 12.89 -6.78 -2.20
N ASP A 61 14.09 -6.20 -2.08
CA ASP A 61 15.27 -6.57 -2.86
C ASP A 61 15.66 -8.04 -2.58
N ALA A 62 15.64 -8.47 -1.32
CA ALA A 62 15.93 -9.86 -0.94
C ALA A 62 14.92 -10.89 -1.48
N GLN A 63 13.75 -10.43 -1.94
CA GLN A 63 12.72 -11.26 -2.57
C GLN A 63 12.64 -11.01 -4.09
N GLU A 64 13.57 -10.22 -4.65
CA GLU A 64 13.59 -9.83 -6.06
C GLU A 64 12.27 -9.19 -6.54
N ILE A 65 11.60 -8.44 -5.65
CA ILE A 65 10.35 -7.74 -5.99
C ILE A 65 10.69 -6.33 -6.45
N ASP A 66 10.37 -6.03 -7.72
CA ASP A 66 10.56 -4.71 -8.31
C ASP A 66 9.70 -3.64 -7.61
N TYR A 67 10.32 -2.53 -7.24
CA TYR A 67 9.64 -1.34 -6.75
C TYR A 67 10.20 -0.06 -7.38
N HIS A 68 9.42 1.01 -7.36
CA HIS A 68 9.88 2.29 -7.88
C HIS A 68 10.93 2.91 -6.93
N PRO A 69 12.10 3.40 -7.40
CA PRO A 69 13.18 3.88 -6.52
C PRO A 69 12.77 5.08 -5.64
N GLY A 70 11.79 5.86 -6.11
CA GLY A 70 11.15 6.96 -5.38
C GLY A 70 9.82 6.60 -4.72
N ALA A 71 9.49 5.31 -4.54
CA ALA A 71 8.29 4.91 -3.80
C ALA A 71 8.36 5.43 -2.36
N ASP A 72 7.22 5.93 -1.87
CA ASP A 72 7.06 6.35 -0.50
C ASP A 72 6.96 5.15 0.45
N LYS A 73 7.05 5.41 1.76
CA LYS A 73 7.02 4.36 2.77
C LYS A 73 5.71 3.56 2.73
N GLU A 74 4.58 4.20 2.43
CA GLU A 74 3.29 3.53 2.40
C GLU A 74 3.15 2.60 1.20
N THR A 75 3.63 2.98 0.01
CA THR A 75 3.65 2.10 -1.16
C THR A 75 4.56 0.90 -0.92
N LEU A 76 5.75 1.11 -0.35
CA LEU A 76 6.66 0.02 0.02
C LEU A 76 6.04 -0.91 1.08
N ALA A 77 5.33 -0.36 2.05
CA ALA A 77 4.64 -1.14 3.08
C ALA A 77 3.46 -1.95 2.50
N SER A 78 2.69 -1.40 1.57
CA SER A 78 1.63 -2.14 0.89
C SER A 78 2.18 -3.31 0.06
N LEU A 79 3.23 -3.06 -0.74
CA LEU A 79 3.94 -4.11 -1.49
C LEU A 79 4.50 -5.19 -0.56
N ALA A 80 5.17 -4.78 0.52
CA ALA A 80 5.76 -5.72 1.47
C ALA A 80 4.70 -6.60 2.17
N PHE A 81 3.50 -6.06 2.42
CA PHE A 81 2.36 -6.79 2.99
C PHE A 81 1.72 -7.74 1.97
N GLU A 82 1.50 -7.28 0.74
CA GLU A 82 0.88 -8.07 -0.34
C GLU A 82 1.69 -9.34 -0.66
N TYR A 83 3.02 -9.23 -0.69
CA TYR A 83 3.92 -10.36 -1.00
C TYR A 83 4.40 -11.14 0.23
N ASP A 84 3.91 -10.79 1.43
CA ASP A 84 4.33 -11.34 2.72
C ASP A 84 5.86 -11.38 2.93
N THR A 85 6.54 -10.36 2.44
CA THR A 85 8.01 -10.30 2.42
C THR A 85 8.62 -10.35 3.83
N VAL A 86 7.94 -9.78 4.83
CA VAL A 86 8.39 -9.76 6.22
C VAL A 86 8.32 -11.15 6.86
N GLY A 87 7.29 -11.95 6.51
CA GLY A 87 7.16 -13.33 6.96
C GLY A 87 8.26 -14.21 6.37
N LYS A 88 8.51 -14.09 5.06
CA LYS A 88 9.56 -14.85 4.34
C LYS A 88 10.97 -14.43 4.77
N TRP A 89 11.20 -13.14 4.99
CA TRP A 89 12.50 -12.64 5.45
C TRP A 89 12.87 -13.21 6.82
N ARG A 90 11.94 -13.35 7.76
CA ARG A 90 12.20 -14.02 9.06
C ARG A 90 12.61 -15.49 8.92
N GLN A 91 12.01 -16.21 7.96
CA GLN A 91 12.33 -17.61 7.69
C GLN A 91 13.75 -17.75 7.14
N HIS A 92 14.16 -16.84 6.27
CA HIS A 92 15.52 -16.82 5.71
C HIS A 92 16.57 -16.24 6.66
N SER A 93 16.22 -15.27 7.50
CA SER A 93 17.15 -14.61 8.41
C SER A 93 17.41 -15.41 9.70
N GLY A 94 16.87 -16.62 9.83
CA GLY A 94 17.14 -17.51 10.97
C GLY A 94 16.80 -16.91 12.33
N GLY A 95 15.72 -16.13 12.41
CA GLY A 95 15.15 -15.52 13.63
C GLY A 95 16.05 -15.39 14.86
N PHE A 96 16.69 -14.22 15.03
CA PHE A 96 17.00 -13.69 16.36
C PHE A 96 15.67 -13.54 17.12
N SER A 97 15.31 -14.54 17.93
CA SER A 97 14.29 -14.39 18.96
C SER A 97 14.79 -13.34 19.94
N ALA A 98 14.20 -12.14 19.92
CA ALA A 98 14.40 -11.16 20.97
C ALA A 98 13.77 -11.71 22.26
N GLY A 99 14.58 -12.46 23.02
CA GLY A 99 14.19 -13.07 24.28
C GLY A 99 13.90 -12.02 25.34
N SER A 100 12.63 -11.93 25.74
CA SER A 100 12.24 -11.52 27.09
C SER A 100 12.31 -12.78 27.95
N GLY A 101 13.37 -12.91 28.76
CA GLY A 101 13.73 -14.17 29.40
C GLY A 101 12.86 -14.62 30.58
N LYS A 102 12.99 -15.91 30.92
CA LYS A 102 13.16 -16.36 32.31
C LYS A 102 13.81 -17.75 32.33
N ALA A 103 14.73 -17.90 33.28
CA ALA A 103 15.66 -19.00 33.44
C ALA A 103 15.00 -20.39 33.63
N GLY A 104 15.69 -21.41 33.13
CA GLY A 104 15.43 -22.82 33.42
C GLY A 104 16.61 -23.66 32.96
N SER A 105 17.54 -23.88 33.88
CA SER A 105 18.75 -24.70 33.75
C SER A 105 18.46 -26.18 33.46
N GLY A 106 19.27 -26.81 32.60
CA GLY A 106 19.60 -28.23 32.74
C GLY A 106 19.76 -29.02 31.43
N GLY A 107 20.97 -29.53 31.19
CA GLY A 107 21.17 -30.77 30.42
C GLY A 107 22.19 -30.69 29.27
N PRO A 108 23.36 -31.34 29.40
CA PRO A 108 24.30 -31.56 28.30
C PRO A 108 24.11 -32.96 27.67
N GLY A 109 24.17 -33.01 26.35
CA GLY A 109 24.23 -34.24 25.55
C GLY A 109 23.86 -33.88 24.12
N GLY A 110 24.62 -34.15 23.07
CA GLY A 110 25.69 -35.11 22.87
C GLY A 110 25.47 -35.65 21.46
N GLY A 111 26.44 -35.45 20.56
CA GLY A 111 26.69 -36.17 19.29
C GLY A 111 25.53 -36.45 18.31
N PHE A 112 25.73 -36.16 17.03
CA PHE A 112 26.27 -37.15 16.09
C PHE A 112 26.32 -36.55 14.68
N TYR A 113 27.43 -36.85 13.99
CA TYR A 113 27.57 -36.74 12.56
C TYR A 113 26.90 -37.96 11.92
N THR A 114 26.10 -37.78 10.87
CA THR A 114 25.98 -38.79 9.81
C THR A 114 25.83 -38.10 8.45
N ALA A 115 26.58 -38.66 7.52
CA ALA A 115 26.64 -38.31 6.12
C ALA A 115 25.75 -39.23 5.28
N ALA A 116 25.55 -38.81 4.03
CA ALA A 116 25.38 -39.62 2.82
C ALA A 116 24.06 -40.38 2.56
N GLY A 117 23.77 -40.46 1.25
CA GLY A 117 22.80 -41.35 0.60
C GLY A 117 21.44 -40.69 0.34
N ASP A 118 20.78 -40.84 -0.79
CA ASP A 118 21.03 -41.58 -2.03
C ASP A 118 20.04 -41.05 -3.08
N ALA A 119 20.36 -41.29 -4.35
CA ALA A 119 19.49 -41.09 -5.50
C ALA A 119 18.30 -42.07 -5.49
N ASP A 120 17.22 -41.73 -6.18
CA ASP A 120 16.25 -42.60 -6.91
C ASP A 120 15.02 -41.71 -7.23
N ASP A 121 14.85 -41.18 -8.44
CA ASP A 121 14.24 -41.83 -9.62
C ASP A 121 12.79 -42.30 -9.37
N PHE A 122 11.81 -41.43 -9.67
CA PHE A 122 10.44 -41.87 -9.99
C PHE A 122 9.75 -40.86 -10.92
N SER A 123 9.93 -41.11 -12.22
CA SER A 123 9.05 -40.64 -13.29
C SER A 123 7.75 -41.44 -13.24
N SER A 124 6.64 -40.80 -12.89
CA SER A 124 5.30 -41.30 -13.24
C SER A 124 4.39 -40.13 -13.61
N SER A 125 4.11 -40.04 -14.90
CA SER A 125 3.05 -39.21 -15.47
C SER A 125 1.68 -39.76 -15.03
N PRO A 126 0.73 -38.92 -14.57
CA PRO A 126 -0.64 -39.38 -14.34
C PRO A 126 -1.37 -39.50 -15.69
N SER A 127 -1.88 -40.69 -15.96
CA SER A 127 -2.76 -40.98 -17.09
C SER A 127 -4.09 -40.27 -16.91
N SER A 128 -4.51 -39.55 -17.96
CA SER A 128 -5.91 -39.26 -18.22
C SER A 128 -6.63 -40.57 -18.47
N ASP A 129 -7.77 -40.79 -17.82
CA ASP A 129 -8.89 -41.66 -18.20
C ASP A 129 -9.52 -42.15 -16.89
N ASP A 130 -10.52 -41.42 -16.40
CA ASP A 130 -11.62 -41.89 -15.53
C ASP A 130 -12.28 -40.66 -14.87
N TYR A 131 -13.21 -40.05 -15.59
CA TYR A 131 -14.26 -39.22 -14.99
C TYR A 131 -15.60 -39.85 -15.37
N ASP A 132 -15.98 -40.83 -14.55
CA ASP A 132 -17.31 -41.41 -14.47
C ASP A 132 -18.35 -40.36 -14.08
N GLU A 133 -19.54 -40.60 -14.62
CA GLU A 133 -20.83 -39.96 -14.42
C GLU A 133 -21.04 -39.50 -12.96
N ARG A 134 -21.11 -38.18 -12.75
CA ARG A 134 -21.58 -37.62 -11.48
C ARG A 134 -22.99 -37.08 -11.66
N GLU A 135 -23.87 -37.83 -11.01
CA GLU A 135 -25.31 -37.68 -10.86
C GLU A 135 -25.77 -36.25 -10.52
N ASP A 136 -26.97 -35.98 -11.05
CA ASP A 136 -27.87 -34.88 -10.77
C ASP A 136 -27.90 -34.51 -9.28
N TYR A 137 -27.36 -33.33 -8.94
CA TYR A 137 -27.70 -32.66 -7.70
C TYR A 137 -28.88 -31.74 -7.98
N ASP A 138 -30.02 -32.09 -7.39
CA ASP A 138 -31.20 -31.24 -7.30
C ASP A 138 -30.80 -29.87 -6.71
N ASP A 139 -30.95 -28.83 -7.53
CA ASP A 139 -30.90 -27.42 -7.15
C ASP A 139 -32.08 -27.12 -6.20
N ASP A 140 -31.95 -27.54 -4.94
CA ASP A 140 -32.78 -27.03 -3.87
C ASP A 140 -32.47 -25.55 -3.69
N ALA A 141 -33.39 -24.75 -4.19
CA ALA A 141 -33.60 -23.33 -3.96
C ALA A 141 -32.95 -22.81 -2.67
N ASP A 142 -31.69 -22.39 -2.78
CA ASP A 142 -31.04 -21.56 -1.78
C ASP A 142 -31.86 -20.28 -1.66
N GLU A 143 -32.59 -20.20 -0.56
CA GLU A 143 -33.25 -19.03 -0.01
C GLU A 143 -32.28 -17.86 -0.07
N PHE A 144 -32.37 -17.09 -1.14
CA PHE A 144 -31.51 -15.96 -1.45
C PHE A 144 -31.80 -14.88 -0.42
N THR A 145 -31.17 -15.00 0.75
CA THR A 145 -31.18 -13.96 1.77
C THR A 145 -30.75 -12.68 1.07
N GLU A 146 -31.73 -11.80 0.84
CA GLU A 146 -31.53 -10.60 0.04
C GLU A 146 -30.39 -9.82 0.65
N ARG A 147 -29.28 -9.77 -0.09
CA ARG A 147 -28.10 -9.05 0.35
C ARG A 147 -28.54 -7.59 0.55
N PRO A 148 -28.31 -6.99 1.72
CA PRO A 148 -28.78 -5.65 2.01
C PRO A 148 -28.35 -4.71 0.89
N LYS A 149 -29.30 -3.98 0.32
CA LYS A 149 -29.06 -3.02 -0.76
C LYS A 149 -27.95 -2.07 -0.32
N ARG A 150 -27.07 -1.70 -1.25
CA ARG A 150 -26.04 -0.70 -0.95
C ARG A 150 -26.72 0.66 -0.80
N PRO A 151 -26.23 1.57 0.06
CA PRO A 151 -26.81 2.90 0.24
C PRO A 151 -26.92 3.74 -1.04
N VAL A 152 -26.21 3.36 -2.12
CA VAL A 152 -26.21 4.07 -3.40
C VAL A 152 -27.44 3.75 -4.26
N ASP A 153 -28.16 2.66 -3.95
CA ASP A 153 -29.29 2.15 -4.72
C ASP A 153 -30.66 2.40 -4.01
N MET A 154 -30.64 3.08 -2.86
CA MET A 154 -31.81 3.45 -2.08
C MET A 154 -32.37 4.79 -2.56
N ASP A 155 -33.70 4.94 -2.57
CA ASP A 155 -34.31 6.24 -2.79
C ASP A 155 -34.13 7.15 -1.55
N ILE A 156 -34.44 8.44 -1.69
CA ILE A 156 -34.18 9.44 -0.65
C ILE A 156 -34.95 9.10 0.64
N ASP A 157 -36.19 8.64 0.51
CA ASP A 157 -37.05 8.31 1.65
C ASP A 157 -36.52 7.06 2.41
N GLU A 158 -36.02 6.05 1.68
CA GLU A 158 -35.38 4.86 2.27
C GLU A 158 -34.04 5.24 2.94
N LEU A 159 -33.29 6.19 2.37
CA LEU A 159 -32.04 6.69 2.92
C LEU A 159 -32.27 7.44 4.25
N GLU A 160 -33.30 8.27 4.32
CA GLU A 160 -33.68 8.98 5.55
C GLU A 160 -34.04 8.01 6.67
N ALA A 161 -34.86 6.99 6.38
CA ALA A 161 -35.22 5.95 7.35
C ALA A 161 -34.00 5.15 7.82
N TYR A 162 -33.02 4.88 6.95
CA TYR A 162 -31.78 4.21 7.33
C TYR A 162 -30.93 5.06 8.27
N VAL A 163 -30.80 6.36 7.98
CA VAL A 163 -30.05 7.30 8.84
C VAL A 163 -30.73 7.44 10.21
N GLU A 164 -32.06 7.53 10.26
CA GLU A 164 -32.82 7.56 11.52
C GLU A 164 -32.61 6.28 12.32
N ALA A 165 -32.72 5.10 11.70
CA ALA A 165 -32.49 3.82 12.35
C ALA A 165 -31.04 3.66 12.87
N GLU A 166 -30.04 4.13 12.11
CA GLU A 166 -28.65 4.11 12.56
C GLU A 166 -28.43 5.05 13.77
N LEU A 167 -29.11 6.19 13.78
CA LEU A 167 -29.03 7.17 14.85
C LEU A 167 -29.75 6.66 16.12
N GLU A 168 -30.92 6.04 15.99
CA GLU A 168 -31.60 5.33 17.08
C GLU A 168 -30.76 4.17 17.62
N ALA A 169 -30.12 3.39 16.75
CA ALA A 169 -29.23 2.31 17.16
C ALA A 169 -28.01 2.83 17.94
N LYS A 170 -27.44 3.98 17.54
CA LYS A 170 -26.36 4.64 18.28
C LYS A 170 -26.81 5.13 19.65
N ILE A 171 -28.02 5.71 19.74
CA ILE A 171 -28.63 6.13 21.02
C ILE A 171 -28.85 4.90 21.92
N ALA A 172 -29.43 3.83 21.37
CA ALA A 172 -29.69 2.59 22.10
C ALA A 172 -28.40 1.91 22.59
N ALA A 173 -27.32 2.00 21.81
CA ALA A 173 -25.99 1.52 22.21
C ALA A 173 -25.29 2.41 23.25
N GLY A 174 -25.89 3.55 23.64
CA GLY A 174 -25.28 4.51 24.56
C GLY A 174 -24.02 5.18 24.00
N LEU A 175 -23.86 5.17 22.67
CA LEU A 175 -22.76 5.86 22.02
C LEU A 175 -23.08 7.36 21.99
N PRO A 176 -22.16 8.23 22.40
CA PRO A 176 -22.38 9.66 22.31
C PRO A 176 -22.55 10.02 20.82
N ILE A 177 -23.70 10.60 20.47
CA ILE A 177 -23.88 11.25 19.17
C ILE A 177 -23.01 12.51 19.21
N THR A 178 -21.75 12.37 18.82
CA THR A 178 -20.90 13.53 18.56
C THR A 178 -21.38 14.14 17.26
N THR A 179 -21.94 15.34 17.30
CA THR A 179 -22.24 16.08 16.08
C THR A 179 -20.94 16.33 15.30
N GLU A 180 -21.03 16.50 13.98
CA GLU A 180 -19.87 16.84 13.15
C GLU A 180 -19.12 18.07 13.71
N GLU A 181 -19.87 19.01 14.30
CA GLU A 181 -19.35 20.17 15.01
C GLU A 181 -18.51 19.81 16.26
N GLU A 182 -18.94 18.82 17.05
CA GLU A 182 -18.16 18.31 18.18
C GLU A 182 -16.85 17.66 17.74
N GLU A 183 -16.88 16.86 16.67
CA GLU A 183 -15.66 16.26 16.12
C GLU A 183 -14.71 17.33 15.58
N ALA A 184 -15.24 18.36 14.91
CA ALA A 184 -14.46 19.51 14.45
C ALA A 184 -13.80 20.25 15.61
N ARG A 185 -14.53 20.48 16.72
CA ARG A 185 -13.97 21.07 17.96
C ARG A 185 -12.87 20.19 18.57
N ARG A 186 -13.09 18.88 18.68
CA ARG A 186 -12.04 17.93 19.13
C ARG A 186 -10.81 17.97 18.24
N LYS A 187 -10.99 18.06 16.91
CA LYS A 187 -9.90 18.14 15.94
C LYS A 187 -9.10 19.44 16.09
N LYS A 188 -9.77 20.59 16.26
CA LYS A 188 -9.10 21.88 16.57
C LYS A 188 -8.22 21.77 17.81
N VAL A 189 -8.74 21.15 18.88
CA VAL A 189 -8.00 20.92 20.14
C VAL A 189 -6.82 19.96 19.95
N ARG A 190 -7.00 18.88 19.19
CA ARG A 190 -5.95 17.88 18.90
C ARG A 190 -4.74 18.47 18.19
N LEU A 191 -4.98 19.42 17.29
CA LEU A 191 -3.94 20.07 16.48
C LEU A 191 -3.08 21.08 17.27
N LYS A 192 -3.54 21.54 18.44
CA LYS A 192 -2.75 22.46 19.27
C LYS A 192 -1.63 21.73 20.01
N THR A 193 -0.49 22.40 20.15
CA THR A 193 0.62 21.91 20.98
C THR A 193 0.32 22.11 22.47
N SER A 194 0.99 21.38 23.35
CA SER A 194 0.81 21.53 24.80
C SER A 194 1.08 22.97 25.28
N ARG A 195 2.11 23.62 24.71
CA ARG A 195 2.44 25.03 24.98
C ARG A 195 1.31 25.98 24.58
N GLN A 196 0.70 25.77 23.42
CA GLN A 196 -0.42 26.60 22.95
C GLN A 196 -1.66 26.45 23.83
N LEU A 197 -1.97 25.21 24.24
CA LEU A 197 -3.12 24.96 25.12
C LEU A 197 -2.95 25.66 26.47
N ARG A 198 -1.76 25.63 27.06
CA ARG A 198 -1.44 26.37 28.30
C ARG A 198 -1.61 27.88 28.12
N GLU A 199 -1.05 28.45 27.05
CA GLU A 199 -1.22 29.89 26.75
C GLU A 199 -2.70 30.28 26.55
N ILE A 200 -3.50 29.40 25.95
CA ILE A 200 -4.93 29.61 25.76
C ILE A 200 -5.66 29.59 27.12
N LEU A 201 -5.43 28.56 27.93
CA LEU A 201 -6.05 28.40 29.24
C LEU A 201 -5.64 29.52 30.20
N ASP A 202 -4.37 29.93 30.21
CA ASP A 202 -3.86 31.05 31.01
C ASP A 202 -4.58 32.37 30.67
N LYS A 203 -4.78 32.67 29.37
CA LYS A 203 -5.46 33.92 28.94
C LYS A 203 -6.96 33.91 29.16
N LEU A 204 -7.54 32.73 29.31
CA LEU A 204 -8.92 32.55 29.72
C LEU A 204 -9.07 32.41 31.25
N GLU A 205 -7.96 32.47 31.99
CA GLU A 205 -7.94 32.34 33.45
C GLU A 205 -8.56 31.01 33.93
N ILE A 206 -8.40 29.94 33.13
CA ILE A 206 -8.85 28.59 33.48
C ILE A 206 -7.72 27.91 34.25
N GLU A 207 -7.98 27.49 35.48
CA GLU A 207 -6.99 26.80 36.31
C GLU A 207 -6.71 25.38 35.78
N TYR A 208 -5.42 25.03 35.72
CA TYR A 208 -4.98 23.68 35.38
C TYR A 208 -3.69 23.34 36.16
N PRO A 209 -3.39 22.05 36.42
CA PRO A 209 -2.15 21.66 37.07
C PRO A 209 -0.93 22.05 36.23
N TYR A 210 0.08 22.68 36.83
CA TYR A 210 1.29 23.12 36.10
C TYR A 210 1.99 21.98 35.35
N ASP A 211 1.95 20.75 35.87
CA ASP A 211 2.55 19.58 35.22
C ASP A 211 1.51 18.70 34.48
N ALA A 212 0.37 19.27 34.10
CA ALA A 212 -0.68 18.55 33.39
C ALA A 212 -0.17 17.97 32.05
N PRO A 213 -0.42 16.67 31.78
CA PRO A 213 -0.09 16.05 30.51
C PRO A 213 -0.95 16.63 29.38
N LYS A 214 -0.47 16.54 28.14
CA LYS A 214 -1.18 17.09 26.95
C LYS A 214 -2.63 16.62 26.86
N LYS A 215 -2.93 15.37 27.23
CA LYS A 215 -4.28 14.81 27.18
C LYS A 215 -5.25 15.55 28.12
N LEU A 216 -4.85 15.81 29.37
CA LEU A 216 -5.66 16.55 30.34
C LEU A 216 -5.91 17.98 29.89
N LEU A 217 -4.90 18.64 29.31
CA LEU A 217 -5.06 19.98 28.73
C LEU A 217 -6.02 20.00 27.54
N GLN A 218 -6.03 18.95 26.72
CA GLN A 218 -6.98 18.80 25.62
C GLN A 218 -8.40 18.58 26.13
N ASP A 219 -8.58 17.72 27.13
CA ASP A 219 -9.88 17.43 27.71
C ASP A 219 -10.47 18.70 28.37
N LEU A 220 -9.68 19.44 29.18
CA LEU A 220 -10.10 20.73 29.76
C LEU A 220 -10.41 21.78 28.69
N ALA A 221 -9.58 21.90 27.66
CA ALA A 221 -9.80 22.85 26.58
C ALA A 221 -11.07 22.53 25.76
N TYR A 222 -11.41 21.25 25.62
CA TYR A 222 -12.63 20.80 24.96
C TYR A 222 -13.87 21.06 25.84
N GLU A 223 -13.82 20.67 27.11
CA GLU A 223 -14.93 20.84 28.06
C GLU A 223 -15.30 22.32 28.26
N GLN A 224 -14.31 23.21 28.30
CA GLN A 224 -14.52 24.65 28.49
C GLN A 224 -14.72 25.43 27.19
N ASP A 225 -14.71 24.76 26.03
CA ASP A 225 -14.71 25.38 24.71
C ASP A 225 -13.65 26.50 24.58
N ALA A 226 -12.46 26.22 25.09
CA ALA A 226 -11.43 27.21 25.33
C ALA A 226 -10.84 27.79 24.03
N ILE A 227 -10.88 27.04 22.92
CA ILE A 227 -10.36 27.55 21.64
C ILE A 227 -11.27 28.60 21.06
N ASP A 228 -12.58 28.33 20.98
CA ASP A 228 -13.52 29.25 20.35
C ASP A 228 -13.67 30.51 21.23
N LYS A 229 -13.74 30.37 22.57
CA LYS A 229 -13.68 31.51 23.52
C LYS A 229 -12.41 32.35 23.39
N TYR A 230 -11.27 31.72 23.16
CA TYR A 230 -10.00 32.43 22.96
C TYR A 230 -10.00 33.19 21.63
N ASP A 231 -10.50 32.59 20.56
CA ASP A 231 -10.57 33.23 19.26
C ASP A 231 -11.53 34.43 19.27
N ASP A 232 -12.62 34.36 20.04
CA ASP A 232 -13.55 35.48 20.27
C ASP A 232 -12.94 36.61 21.11
N LYS A 233 -12.12 36.27 22.12
CA LYS A 233 -11.41 37.27 22.95
C LYS A 233 -10.26 37.94 22.19
N PHE A 234 -9.68 37.27 21.19
CA PHE A 234 -8.53 37.75 20.43
C PHE A 234 -8.74 37.76 18.90
N PRO A 235 -9.76 38.48 18.38
CA PRO A 235 -10.16 38.42 16.96
C PRO A 235 -9.06 38.95 16.02
N LYS A 236 -8.18 39.84 16.50
CA LYS A 236 -7.06 40.40 15.73
C LYS A 236 -6.03 39.33 15.32
N LYS A 237 -5.86 38.26 16.11
CA LYS A 237 -4.98 37.14 15.72
C LYS A 237 -5.61 36.29 14.62
N ARG A 238 -6.94 36.21 14.56
CA ARG A 238 -7.68 35.50 13.52
C ARG A 238 -7.58 36.20 12.17
N LYS A 239 -7.82 37.52 12.16
CA LYS A 239 -7.73 38.35 10.94
C LYS A 239 -6.37 38.31 10.27
N LYS A 240 -5.26 38.32 11.01
CA LYS A 240 -3.94 38.21 10.38
C LYS A 240 -3.75 36.89 9.62
N LYS A 241 -4.36 35.80 10.09
CA LYS A 241 -4.25 34.50 9.44
C LYS A 241 -5.23 34.35 8.27
N GLU A 242 -6.45 34.88 8.39
CA GLU A 242 -7.48 34.83 7.34
C GLU A 242 -7.26 35.90 6.24
N GLU A 243 -6.76 37.09 6.56
CA GLU A 243 -6.47 38.16 5.57
C GLU A 243 -5.16 37.91 4.80
N GLU A 244 -4.27 37.04 5.30
CA GLU A 244 -3.06 36.62 4.56
C GLU A 244 -3.33 35.53 3.52
N GLU A 245 -4.49 34.85 3.57
CA GLU A 245 -4.93 34.03 2.45
C GLU A 245 -5.52 34.96 1.38
N PRO A 246 -4.83 35.16 0.23
CA PRO A 246 -5.35 36.04 -0.80
C PRO A 246 -6.70 35.51 -1.23
N ASN A 247 -7.72 36.39 -1.24
CA ASN A 247 -9.01 36.07 -1.81
C ASN A 247 -8.83 35.72 -3.29
N TRP A 248 -8.73 34.43 -3.57
CA TRP A 248 -8.41 33.91 -4.90
C TRP A 248 -9.48 34.29 -5.93
N ASP A 249 -10.73 34.50 -5.51
CA ASP A 249 -11.84 34.88 -6.38
C ASP A 249 -11.80 36.35 -6.83
N LYS A 250 -11.02 37.20 -6.14
CA LYS A 250 -10.88 38.63 -6.49
C LYS A 250 -9.54 38.96 -7.13
N MET A 251 -8.67 37.98 -7.31
CA MET A 251 -7.36 38.19 -7.91
C MET A 251 -7.50 38.07 -9.43
N ASP A 252 -7.20 39.14 -10.17
CA ASP A 252 -7.25 39.11 -11.63
C ASP A 252 -6.43 37.92 -12.17
N ASP A 253 -6.94 37.23 -13.19
CA ASP A 253 -6.32 36.02 -13.77
C ASP A 253 -4.84 36.21 -14.09
N ASP A 254 -4.45 37.42 -14.50
CA ASP A 254 -3.08 37.81 -14.77
C ASP A 254 -2.19 37.84 -13.51
N GLU A 255 -2.72 38.35 -12.40
CA GLU A 255 -2.01 38.32 -11.11
C GLU A 255 -1.93 36.89 -10.57
N TYR A 256 -2.98 36.09 -10.75
CA TYR A 256 -2.97 34.65 -10.44
C TYR A 256 -1.85 33.92 -11.19
N VAL A 257 -1.74 34.11 -12.50
CA VAL A 257 -0.69 33.49 -13.31
C VAL A 257 0.70 33.99 -12.89
N ARG A 258 0.89 35.28 -12.63
CA ARG A 258 2.18 35.82 -12.16
C ARG A 258 2.57 35.28 -10.79
N ARG A 259 1.63 35.15 -9.85
CA ARG A 259 1.87 34.61 -8.51
C ARG A 259 2.17 33.11 -8.55
N ARG A 260 1.44 32.36 -9.38
CA ARG A 260 1.69 30.94 -9.62
C ARG A 260 3.05 30.69 -10.28
N ARG A 261 3.49 31.57 -11.20
CA ARG A 261 4.85 31.53 -11.75
C ARG A 261 5.92 31.81 -10.71
N ARG A 262 5.66 32.69 -9.74
CA ARG A 262 6.57 32.95 -8.60
C ARG A 262 6.64 31.74 -7.66
N MET A 263 5.51 31.13 -7.31
CA MET A 263 5.48 29.93 -6.45
C MET A 263 6.13 28.72 -7.12
N ASN A 264 5.93 28.50 -8.42
CA ASN A 264 6.58 27.40 -9.14
C ASN A 264 8.11 27.58 -9.31
N ARG A 265 8.65 28.77 -9.01
CA ARG A 265 10.11 29.00 -8.95
C ARG A 265 10.69 28.74 -7.57
N ASP A 266 9.86 28.62 -6.53
CA ASP A 266 10.31 28.33 -5.18
C ASP A 266 10.31 26.80 -4.95
N PRO A 267 11.48 26.17 -4.73
CA PRO A 267 11.58 24.73 -4.52
C PRO A 267 10.90 24.23 -3.23
N ASN A 268 10.48 25.14 -2.33
CA ASN A 268 9.81 24.79 -1.07
C ASN A 268 8.31 25.12 -1.05
N ALA A 269 7.71 25.54 -2.18
CA ALA A 269 6.28 25.87 -2.19
C ALA A 269 5.39 24.62 -2.01
N PRO A 270 4.30 24.70 -1.22
CA PRO A 270 3.34 23.61 -1.07
C PRO A 270 2.63 23.32 -2.41
N PRO A 271 2.26 22.07 -2.68
CA PRO A 271 1.56 21.71 -3.91
C PRO A 271 0.21 22.43 -4.01
N PRO A 272 -0.24 22.83 -5.22
CA PRO A 272 -1.50 23.53 -5.39
C PRO A 272 -2.69 22.67 -4.95
N PRO A 273 -3.80 23.29 -4.50
CA PRO A 273 -5.02 22.57 -4.17
C PRO A 273 -5.56 21.82 -5.41
N PRO A 274 -6.22 20.67 -5.22
CA PRO A 274 -6.82 19.92 -6.32
C PRO A 274 -7.88 20.77 -7.01
N SER A 275 -7.72 21.00 -8.31
CA SER A 275 -8.76 21.63 -9.14
C SER A 275 -9.96 20.72 -9.29
N GLU A 276 -11.11 21.34 -9.62
CA GLU A 276 -12.43 20.78 -9.95
C GLU A 276 -12.43 19.40 -10.65
N PRO A 277 -13.50 18.60 -10.48
CA PRO A 277 -13.56 17.22 -10.98
C PRO A 277 -13.28 17.15 -12.49
N PHE A 278 -12.21 16.45 -12.83
CA PHE A 278 -11.74 16.27 -14.21
C PHE A 278 -12.75 15.44 -15.01
N THR A 279 -13.25 16.02 -16.10
CA THR A 279 -14.04 15.30 -17.10
C THR A 279 -13.08 14.57 -18.08
N CYS A 280 -13.23 13.26 -18.22
CA CYS A 280 -12.46 12.44 -19.17
C CYS A 280 -12.95 12.70 -20.60
N ASP A 281 -12.33 13.65 -21.30
CA ASP A 281 -12.71 14.02 -22.67
C ASP A 281 -11.98 13.14 -23.69
N ALA A 282 -12.64 12.09 -24.18
CA ALA A 282 -12.04 11.03 -25.01
C ALA A 282 -11.37 11.55 -26.30
N GLU A 283 -11.87 12.65 -26.87
CA GLU A 283 -11.32 13.23 -28.10
C GLU A 283 -9.90 13.79 -27.92
N LYS A 284 -9.54 14.24 -26.71
CA LYS A 284 -8.19 14.75 -26.42
C LYS A 284 -7.15 13.65 -26.26
N HIS A 285 -7.58 12.40 -26.11
CA HIS A 285 -6.68 11.27 -25.87
C HIS A 285 -6.34 10.44 -27.12
N GLY A 286 -6.80 10.85 -28.32
CA GLY A 286 -6.31 10.33 -29.60
C GLY A 286 -6.66 8.87 -29.91
N GLY A 287 -7.61 8.28 -29.19
CA GLY A 287 -8.09 6.91 -29.40
C GLY A 287 -9.60 6.86 -29.60
N LYS A 288 -10.07 5.93 -30.44
CA LYS A 288 -11.50 5.58 -30.50
C LYS A 288 -11.86 4.96 -29.15
N GLY A 289 -12.72 5.62 -28.38
CA GLY A 289 -13.09 5.25 -27.01
C GLY A 289 -13.72 3.87 -26.90
N GLY A 290 -12.89 2.84 -26.75
CA GLY A 290 -13.32 1.49 -26.37
C GLY A 290 -13.47 1.37 -24.85
N MET A 291 -14.23 0.36 -24.40
CA MET A 291 -14.53 0.07 -22.98
C MET A 291 -13.29 0.04 -22.06
N GLN A 292 -12.12 -0.34 -22.60
CA GLN A 292 -10.85 -0.33 -21.86
C GLN A 292 -10.35 1.08 -21.51
N HIS A 293 -10.72 2.10 -22.30
CA HIS A 293 -10.42 3.51 -22.03
C HIS A 293 -11.20 4.03 -20.81
N GLU A 294 -12.48 3.69 -20.71
CA GLU A 294 -13.32 4.09 -19.56
C GLU A 294 -12.85 3.43 -18.26
N LEU A 295 -12.56 2.13 -18.27
CA LEU A 295 -12.02 1.46 -17.08
C LEU A 295 -10.69 2.08 -16.62
N THR A 296 -9.78 2.37 -17.56
CA THR A 296 -8.49 3.00 -17.18
C THR A 296 -8.61 4.46 -16.77
N CYS A 297 -9.62 5.22 -17.25
CA CYS A 297 -9.90 6.56 -16.74
C CYS A 297 -10.51 6.52 -15.34
N ALA A 298 -11.49 5.63 -15.11
CA ALA A 298 -12.17 5.47 -13.82
C ALA A 298 -11.22 5.02 -12.69
N HIS A 299 -10.21 4.21 -13.01
CA HIS A 299 -9.19 3.79 -12.04
C HIS A 299 -8.10 4.84 -11.77
N GLY A 300 -8.20 6.06 -12.33
CA GLY A 300 -7.26 7.15 -12.03
C GLY A 300 -5.82 6.87 -12.46
N LEU A 301 -5.61 5.94 -13.39
CA LEU A 301 -4.29 5.59 -13.92
C LEU A 301 -3.71 6.67 -14.85
N TRP A 302 -4.53 7.68 -15.21
CA TRP A 302 -4.13 8.87 -15.94
C TRP A 302 -4.17 10.11 -15.04
N ARG A 303 -3.29 10.19 -14.02
CA ARG A 303 -3.13 11.43 -13.25
C ARG A 303 -2.32 12.45 -14.05
N THR A 304 -2.97 13.57 -14.34
CA THR A 304 -2.47 14.82 -14.94
C THR A 304 -2.35 14.84 -16.46
N GLY A 305 -3.10 15.76 -17.09
CA GLY A 305 -2.97 16.17 -18.49
C GLY A 305 -1.62 16.82 -18.87
N ARG A 306 -0.55 16.55 -18.10
CA ARG A 306 0.82 16.60 -18.61
C ARG A 306 1.22 15.17 -18.87
N LYS A 307 0.97 14.72 -20.09
CA LYS A 307 1.68 13.60 -20.68
C LYS A 307 3.17 13.93 -20.60
N GLU A 308 3.85 13.55 -19.52
CA GLU A 308 5.29 13.40 -19.61
C GLU A 308 5.52 12.46 -20.81
N PRO A 309 6.33 12.82 -21.81
CA PRO A 309 6.43 12.08 -23.07
C PRO A 309 7.12 10.72 -22.87
N THR A 310 6.39 9.78 -22.27
CA THR A 310 6.60 8.32 -22.29
C THR A 310 5.74 7.65 -23.33
N GLU A 311 5.01 8.42 -24.12
CA GLU A 311 4.06 7.86 -25.05
C GLU A 311 4.85 7.32 -26.23
N CYS A 312 5.17 6.03 -26.15
CA CYS A 312 5.26 5.19 -27.33
C CYS A 312 4.19 5.67 -28.33
N ILE A 313 4.59 5.86 -29.58
CA ILE A 313 3.69 6.27 -30.66
C ILE A 313 3.04 5.01 -31.22
N LYS A 314 3.87 4.07 -31.70
CA LYS A 314 3.47 2.73 -32.17
C LYS A 314 4.70 1.91 -32.60
N PHE A 315 4.48 0.64 -32.89
CA PHE A 315 5.42 -0.20 -33.64
C PHE A 315 5.26 0.08 -35.14
N ARG A 316 6.37 0.33 -35.83
CA ARG A 316 6.43 0.48 -37.29
C ARG A 316 6.93 -0.83 -37.87
N ALA A 317 6.04 -1.55 -38.55
CA ALA A 317 6.43 -2.80 -39.21
C ALA A 317 7.14 -2.51 -40.53
N THR A 318 8.19 -3.27 -40.82
CA THR A 318 8.90 -3.20 -42.10
C THR A 318 8.61 -4.42 -42.96
N ASN A 319 8.93 -4.33 -44.24
CA ASN A 319 8.71 -5.42 -45.18
C ASN A 319 9.69 -6.57 -44.87
N GLY A 320 9.18 -7.60 -44.19
CA GLY A 320 9.98 -8.70 -43.69
C GLY A 320 10.48 -9.71 -44.70
N THR A 321 10.59 -9.38 -46.00
CA THR A 321 11.22 -10.29 -46.97
C THR A 321 12.69 -10.55 -46.64
N GLU A 322 13.34 -9.62 -45.94
CA GLU A 322 14.75 -9.74 -45.51
C GLU A 322 14.93 -9.62 -44.00
N CYS A 323 13.85 -9.65 -43.23
CA CYS A 323 13.90 -9.50 -41.76
C CYS A 323 14.66 -8.24 -41.31
N ASP A 324 14.71 -7.21 -42.16
CA ASP A 324 15.45 -5.99 -41.91
C ASP A 324 14.55 -4.97 -41.16
N PRO A 325 14.89 -4.57 -39.92
CA PRO A 325 14.16 -3.53 -39.20
C PRO A 325 14.23 -2.15 -39.86
N ASP A 326 15.18 -1.91 -40.77
CA ASP A 326 15.32 -0.65 -41.52
C ASP A 326 14.71 -0.73 -42.94
N GLY A 327 14.03 -1.84 -43.28
CA GLY A 327 13.37 -2.03 -44.57
C GLY A 327 12.17 -1.11 -44.82
N ASP A 328 11.57 -1.23 -46.01
CA ASP A 328 10.43 -0.39 -46.40
C ASP A 328 9.25 -0.55 -45.41
N PRO A 329 8.66 0.56 -44.92
CA PRO A 329 7.57 0.50 -43.94
C PRO A 329 6.30 -0.12 -44.56
N VAL A 330 5.60 -0.92 -43.77
CA VAL A 330 4.33 -1.58 -44.14
C VAL A 330 3.23 -1.12 -43.17
N PRO A 331 2.57 0.03 -43.41
CA PRO A 331 1.64 0.64 -42.45
C PRO A 331 0.45 -0.24 -42.07
N SER A 332 0.10 -1.20 -42.94
CA SER A 332 -0.98 -2.16 -42.69
C SER A 332 -0.64 -3.18 -41.58
N LYS A 333 0.64 -3.30 -41.20
CA LYS A 333 1.12 -4.20 -40.13
C LYS A 333 1.62 -3.44 -38.89
N ASP A 334 1.44 -2.12 -38.83
CA ASP A 334 1.79 -1.33 -37.65
C ASP A 334 0.97 -1.79 -36.43
N LEU A 335 1.62 -1.91 -35.27
CA LEU A 335 0.98 -2.37 -34.04
C LEU A 335 0.89 -1.25 -33.01
N GLY A 336 -0.15 -1.27 -32.17
CA GLY A 336 -0.31 -0.35 -31.05
C GLY A 336 0.76 -0.56 -29.97
N CYS A 337 0.97 0.43 -29.11
CA CYS A 337 2.02 0.38 -28.09
C CYS A 337 1.90 -0.76 -27.07
N PHE A 338 0.66 -1.18 -26.80
CA PHE A 338 0.33 -2.26 -25.88
C PHE A 338 0.18 -3.61 -26.58
N SER A 339 0.22 -3.63 -27.92
CA SER A 339 0.17 -4.85 -28.70
C SER A 339 1.50 -5.58 -28.58
N PHE A 340 1.44 -6.91 -28.48
CA PHE A 340 2.62 -7.75 -28.53
C PHE A 340 3.17 -7.79 -29.95
N VAL A 341 4.46 -7.49 -30.09
CA VAL A 341 5.22 -7.66 -31.33
C VAL A 341 5.68 -9.13 -31.37
N PRO A 342 5.16 -9.96 -32.29
CA PRO A 342 5.55 -11.36 -32.39
C PRO A 342 6.96 -11.48 -33.00
N ARG A 343 7.65 -12.58 -32.71
CA ARG A 343 9.03 -12.82 -33.17
C ARG A 343 9.22 -12.62 -34.67
N THR A 344 8.21 -12.98 -35.47
CA THR A 344 8.28 -13.05 -36.93
C THR A 344 8.04 -11.71 -37.64
N LEU A 345 7.84 -10.61 -36.90
CA LEU A 345 7.48 -9.32 -37.47
C LEU A 345 8.61 -8.31 -37.27
N PRO A 346 9.41 -8.04 -38.31
CA PRO A 346 10.49 -7.07 -38.22
C PRO A 346 9.95 -5.64 -38.19
N GLY A 347 10.71 -4.76 -37.53
CA GLY A 347 10.37 -3.36 -37.43
C GLY A 347 11.06 -2.65 -36.26
N TYR A 348 10.44 -1.57 -35.80
CA TYR A 348 10.97 -0.81 -34.66
C TYR A 348 9.87 -0.07 -33.91
N CYS A 349 10.14 0.25 -32.64
CA CYS A 349 9.26 1.09 -31.83
C CYS A 349 9.58 2.57 -32.02
N GLU A 350 8.58 3.34 -32.43
CA GLU A 350 8.65 4.80 -32.50
C GLU A 350 8.18 5.39 -31.17
N CYS A 351 9.07 6.07 -30.45
CA CYS A 351 8.79 6.73 -29.18
C CYS A 351 8.68 8.25 -29.37
N ALA A 352 7.99 8.92 -28.44
CA ALA A 352 7.89 10.37 -28.41
C ALA A 352 9.24 11.08 -28.61
N GLY A 353 9.21 12.16 -29.41
CA GLY A 353 10.42 12.90 -29.80
C GLY A 353 11.20 12.22 -30.94
N GLY A 354 10.52 11.48 -31.83
CA GLY A 354 11.12 10.88 -33.03
C GLY A 354 12.19 9.83 -32.73
N SER A 355 12.13 9.22 -31.54
CA SER A 355 13.18 8.35 -31.04
C SER A 355 12.85 6.90 -31.36
N VAL A 356 13.79 6.19 -31.97
CA VAL A 356 13.61 4.78 -32.34
C VAL A 356 14.27 3.88 -31.29
N THR A 357 13.58 2.79 -30.92
CA THR A 357 14.10 1.74 -30.04
C THR A 357 13.63 0.36 -30.51
N ALA A 358 14.19 -0.71 -29.93
CA ALA A 358 13.83 -2.10 -30.20
C ALA A 358 13.71 -2.40 -31.70
N ARG A 359 14.79 -2.12 -32.43
CA ARG A 359 14.94 -2.58 -33.81
C ARG A 359 14.97 -4.10 -33.78
N SER A 360 13.93 -4.71 -34.33
CA SER A 360 13.68 -6.13 -34.21
C SER A 360 13.67 -6.75 -35.60
N ASP A 361 14.40 -7.85 -35.75
CA ASP A 361 14.47 -8.66 -36.97
C ASP A 361 13.30 -9.68 -36.97
N CYS A 362 13.46 -10.86 -37.57
CA CYS A 362 12.46 -11.94 -37.47
C CYS A 362 12.77 -12.96 -36.36
N ASP A 363 13.81 -12.73 -35.53
CA ASP A 363 14.22 -13.66 -34.48
C ASP A 363 14.50 -12.93 -33.15
N HIS A 364 13.52 -12.14 -32.74
CA HIS A 364 13.53 -11.48 -31.43
C HIS A 364 12.53 -12.15 -30.48
N ASP A 365 12.72 -11.95 -29.17
CA ASP A 365 11.71 -12.34 -28.19
C ASP A 365 10.46 -11.45 -28.29
N PRO A 366 9.25 -11.94 -27.97
CA PRO A 366 8.06 -11.09 -27.99
C PRO A 366 8.15 -9.95 -26.97
N PHE A 367 7.83 -8.73 -27.41
CA PHE A 367 7.85 -7.55 -26.53
C PHE A 367 6.71 -6.57 -26.86
N THR A 368 6.53 -5.55 -26.03
CA THR A 368 5.62 -4.43 -26.30
C THR A 368 6.41 -3.12 -26.45
N CYS A 369 6.00 -2.26 -27.39
CA CYS A 369 6.70 -1.00 -27.59
C CYS A 369 6.60 -0.04 -26.40
N GLN A 370 5.53 -0.14 -25.62
CA GLN A 370 5.42 0.62 -24.37
C GLN A 370 6.58 0.31 -23.42
N HIS A 371 6.90 -0.98 -23.23
CA HIS A 371 8.01 -1.39 -22.37
C HIS A 371 9.33 -0.85 -22.92
N MET A 372 9.59 -1.04 -24.21
CA MET A 372 10.86 -0.64 -24.83
C MET A 372 11.06 0.89 -24.82
N CYS A 373 10.01 1.67 -25.05
CA CYS A 373 10.08 3.13 -24.94
C CYS A 373 10.28 3.61 -23.49
N LYS A 374 9.72 2.91 -22.50
CA LYS A 374 9.94 3.21 -21.07
C LYS A 374 11.40 2.96 -20.69
N THR A 375 11.99 1.85 -21.14
CA THR A 375 13.40 1.52 -20.91
C THR A 375 14.33 2.56 -21.54
N LEU A 376 14.11 2.92 -22.82
CA LEU A 376 14.89 3.97 -23.49
C LEU A 376 14.87 5.30 -22.73
N ARG A 377 13.71 5.67 -22.16
CA ARG A 377 13.58 6.90 -21.37
C ARG A 377 14.40 6.84 -20.08
N GLN A 378 14.39 5.71 -19.40
CA GLN A 378 15.18 5.51 -18.18
C GLN A 378 16.67 5.62 -18.49
N GLU A 379 17.14 4.99 -19.58
CA GLU A 379 18.53 5.10 -20.03
C GLU A 379 18.93 6.54 -20.36
N ARG A 380 18.09 7.30 -21.05
CA ARG A 380 18.33 8.73 -21.34
C ARG A 380 18.42 9.55 -20.06
N ARG A 381 17.55 9.29 -19.08
CA ARG A 381 17.63 9.94 -17.76
C ARG A 381 18.96 9.59 -17.07
N ARG A 382 19.37 8.32 -17.11
CA ARG A 382 20.66 7.87 -16.55
C ARG A 382 21.84 8.56 -17.23
N ARG A 383 21.92 8.54 -18.56
CA ARG A 383 22.97 9.25 -19.32
C ARG A 383 22.98 10.75 -19.06
N LYS A 384 21.81 11.39 -18.93
CA LYS A 384 21.73 12.82 -18.58
C LYS A 384 22.26 13.10 -17.18
N LEU A 385 22.04 12.21 -16.21
CA LEU A 385 22.62 12.32 -14.87
C LEU A 385 24.13 12.06 -14.90
N GLU A 386 24.60 11.07 -15.66
CA GLU A 386 26.03 10.80 -15.86
C GLU A 386 26.74 12.00 -16.51
N MET A 387 26.16 12.62 -17.53
CA MET A 387 26.71 13.84 -18.16
C MET A 387 26.72 15.03 -17.20
N LYS A 388 25.67 15.22 -16.39
CA LYS A 388 25.64 16.27 -15.36
C LYS A 388 26.70 16.06 -14.27
N PHE A 389 26.96 14.81 -13.92
CA PHE A 389 28.02 14.47 -12.99
C PHE A 389 29.40 14.72 -13.61
N ALA A 390 29.60 14.35 -14.87
CA ALA A 390 30.83 14.57 -15.61
C ALA A 390 31.12 16.07 -15.89
N SER A 391 30.09 16.90 -16.05
CA SER A 391 30.26 18.35 -16.27
C SER A 391 30.58 19.15 -15.00
N GLY A 392 30.61 18.51 -13.83
CA GLY A 392 30.85 19.21 -12.56
C GLY A 392 29.68 20.10 -12.11
N GLU A 393 28.54 20.07 -12.79
CA GLU A 393 27.31 20.78 -12.41
C GLU A 393 26.44 19.95 -11.45
N GLY A 394 26.83 18.70 -11.15
CA GLY A 394 26.20 17.83 -10.15
C GLY A 394 26.75 18.10 -8.75
N TRP A 395 25.89 17.93 -7.74
CA TRP A 395 26.27 17.98 -6.32
C TRP A 395 27.56 17.19 -6.08
N PRO A 396 28.48 17.68 -5.22
CA PRO A 396 29.68 16.93 -4.89
C PRO A 396 29.27 15.52 -4.45
N PRO A 397 30.00 14.47 -4.86
CA PRO A 397 29.74 13.13 -4.36
C PRO A 397 29.66 13.20 -2.84
N PRO A 398 28.75 12.44 -2.19
CA PRO A 398 28.70 12.41 -0.74
C PRO A 398 30.12 12.12 -0.23
N PRO A 399 30.59 12.85 0.80
CA PRO A 399 31.95 12.65 1.32
C PRO A 399 32.14 11.17 1.63
N PRO A 400 33.35 10.61 1.42
CA PRO A 400 33.61 9.23 1.79
C PRO A 400 33.24 9.05 3.27
N PRO A 401 32.65 7.89 3.65
CA PRO A 401 32.35 7.64 5.04
C PRO A 401 33.64 7.81 5.86
N PRO A 402 33.56 8.41 7.07
CA PRO A 402 34.74 8.53 7.91
C PRO A 402 35.37 7.15 8.11
N PRO A 403 36.72 7.04 8.14
CA PRO A 403 37.36 5.76 8.39
C PRO A 403 36.78 5.18 9.66
N PHE A 404 36.29 3.94 9.58
CA PHE A 404 35.83 3.20 10.75
C PHE A 404 36.99 3.12 11.74
N VAL A 405 36.96 3.98 12.76
CA VAL A 405 37.85 3.85 13.91
C VAL A 405 37.27 2.70 14.73
N TYR A 406 37.79 1.49 14.52
CA TYR A 406 37.58 0.40 15.46
C TYR A 406 38.22 0.82 16.79
N ALA A 407 37.39 1.03 17.80
CA ALA A 407 37.80 1.30 19.18
C ALA A 407 37.97 0.00 19.96
#